data_AF-A0A3C2EEE7-F1
#
_entry.id   AF-A0A3C2EEE7-F1
#
_cell.length_a   1.000
_cell.length_b   1.000
_cell.length_c   1.000
_cell.angle_alpha   90.00
_cell.angle_beta   90.00
_cell.angle_gamma   90.00
#
_symmetry.space_group_name_H-M   'P 1'
#
loop_
_entity.id
_entity.type
_entity.pdbx_description
1 polymer ?
#
loop_
_entity_poly.entity_id
_entity_poly.type
_entity_poly.pdbx_seq_one_letter_code
_entity_poly.pdbx_strand_id
1 'polypeptide(L)'
;TWFATLGLNIRDWVDIKSDFEYTGYQSSLSTETKAFPLWSGSISAFLTKDKKLRMTLTCFDILNRNEGINTVSRLNYTEVSQTNVLHRYFMLGLSYNLKGFRKKSGIEVSITGKD
;
A
#
# COMPACT_ATOMS: atom_id res chain seq x y z
N THR A 1 -18.54 -8.26 2.55
CA THR A 1 -17.10 -7.96 2.55
C THR A 1 -16.71 -7.47 3.92
N TRP A 2 -15.60 -7.96 4.45
CA TRP A 2 -15.06 -7.55 5.75
C TRP A 2 -13.64 -7.02 5.55
N PHE A 3 -13.23 -6.04 6.35
CA PHE A 3 -11.87 -5.53 6.34
C PHE A 3 -11.38 -5.29 7.76
N ALA A 4 -10.07 -5.43 7.96
CA ALA A 4 -9.39 -5.15 9.22
C ALA A 4 -8.00 -4.58 8.92
N THR A 5 -7.71 -3.43 9.51
CA THR A 5 -6.39 -2.79 9.45
C THR A 5 -5.81 -2.74 10.85
N LEU A 6 -4.58 -3.22 10.99
CA LEU A 6 -3.79 -3.17 12.21
C LEU A 6 -2.55 -2.30 11.96
N GLY A 7 -2.28 -1.38 12.90
CA GLY A 7 -1.12 -0.50 12.85
C GLY A 7 -0.43 -0.46 14.20
N LEU A 8 0.89 -0.65 14.21
CA LEU A 8 1.72 -0.58 15.40
C LEU A 8 2.88 0.38 15.15
N ASN A 9 3.07 1.33 16.06
CA ASN A 9 4.23 2.22 16.06
C ASN A 9 5.16 1.79 17.18
N ILE A 10 6.37 1.35 16.84
CA ILE A 10 7.38 0.96 17.80
C ILE A 10 8.32 2.15 17.96
N ARG A 11 8.12 2.87 19.07
CA ARG A 11 8.75 4.18 19.32
C ARG A 11 8.45 5.11 18.13
N ASP A 12 9.30 6.08 17.88
CA ASP A 12 9.16 6.99 16.73
C ASP A 12 9.96 6.55 15.50
N TRP A 13 10.49 5.32 15.50
CA TRP A 13 11.45 4.87 14.51
C TRP A 13 10.86 3.89 13.51
N VAL A 14 9.97 3.00 13.96
CA VAL A 14 9.43 1.90 13.17
C VAL A 14 7.90 1.94 13.17
N ASP A 15 7.32 1.79 11.99
CA ASP A 15 5.88 1.67 11.78
C ASP A 15 5.59 0.32 11.11
N ILE A 16 4.69 -0.48 11.67
CA ILE A 16 4.24 -1.75 11.10
C ILE A 16 2.75 -1.63 10.79
N LYS A 17 2.33 -2.06 9.60
CA LYS A 17 0.92 -2.12 9.20
C LYS A 17 0.57 -3.46 8.60
N SER A 18 -0.66 -3.89 8.82
CA SER A 18 -1.24 -5.11 8.28
C SER A 18 -2.68 -4.84 7.89
N ASP A 19 -3.01 -5.12 6.63
CA ASP A 19 -4.32 -4.85 6.05
C ASP A 19 -4.89 -6.16 5.51
N PHE A 20 -6.01 -6.59 6.09
CA PHE A 20 -6.71 -7.80 5.73
C PHE A 20 -8.10 -7.46 5.19
N GLU A 21 -8.44 -8.03 4.04
CA GLU A 21 -9.75 -7.91 3.41
C GLU A 21 -10.27 -9.31 3.08
N TYR A 22 -11.57 -9.51 3.29
CA TYR A 22 -12.26 -10.73 2.96
C TYR A 22 -13.48 -10.43 2.09
N THR A 23 -13.46 -10.95 0.88
CA THR A 23 -14.60 -10.92 -0.04
C THR A 23 -15.10 -12.34 -0.29
N GLY A 24 -16.30 -12.65 0.17
CA GLY A 24 -16.99 -13.89 -0.13
C GLY A 24 -17.95 -13.70 -1.31
N TYR A 25 -17.87 -14.58 -2.30
CA TYR A 25 -18.75 -14.62 -3.46
C TYR A 25 -19.50 -15.95 -3.49
N GLN A 26 -20.82 -15.90 -3.54
CA GLN A 26 -21.67 -17.07 -3.73
C GLN A 26 -22.37 -16.92 -5.07
N SER A 27 -22.09 -17.83 -6.00
CA SER A 27 -22.80 -17.87 -7.29
C SER A 27 -24.18 -18.48 -7.08
N SER A 28 -25.20 -17.94 -7.75
CA SER A 28 -26.58 -18.45 -7.69
C SER A 28 -26.75 -19.87 -8.25
N LEU A 29 -25.72 -20.42 -8.88
CA LEU A 29 -25.70 -21.75 -9.49
C LEU A 29 -24.76 -22.75 -8.78
N SER A 30 -24.08 -22.34 -7.72
CA SER A 30 -23.20 -23.21 -6.92
C SER A 30 -23.53 -23.12 -5.44
N THR A 31 -23.61 -24.26 -4.76
CA THR A 31 -23.66 -24.31 -3.29
C THR A 31 -22.33 -23.98 -2.63
N GLU A 32 -21.24 -23.92 -3.41
CA GLU A 32 -19.91 -23.52 -2.93
C GLU A 32 -19.74 -21.99 -2.93
N THR A 33 -19.32 -21.46 -1.78
CA THR A 33 -18.93 -20.07 -1.58
C THR A 33 -17.44 -19.93 -1.88
N LYS A 34 -17.07 -19.16 -2.91
CA LYS A 34 -15.68 -18.80 -3.18
C LYS A 34 -15.28 -17.62 -2.30
N ALA A 35 -14.20 -17.79 -1.53
CA ALA A 35 -13.67 -16.75 -0.66
C ALA A 35 -12.34 -16.24 -1.21
N PHE A 36 -12.20 -14.91 -1.29
CA PHE A 36 -10.98 -14.22 -1.72
C PHE A 36 -10.43 -13.40 -0.54
N PRO A 37 -9.66 -14.02 0.37
CA PRO A 37 -8.96 -13.29 1.42
C PRO A 37 -7.72 -12.61 0.83
N LEU A 38 -7.65 -11.29 0.92
CA LEU A 38 -6.51 -10.48 0.53
C LEU A 38 -5.80 -9.99 1.80
N TRP A 39 -4.50 -10.25 1.90
CA TRP A 39 -3.68 -9.78 3.02
C TRP A 39 -2.44 -9.07 2.50
N SER A 40 -2.25 -7.84 2.95
CA SER A 40 -1.02 -7.07 2.71
C SER A 40 -0.44 -6.58 4.02
N GLY A 41 0.87 -6.32 4.02
CA GLY A 41 1.58 -5.85 5.20
C GLY A 41 2.76 -4.98 4.82
N SER A 42 3.12 -4.05 5.69
CA SER A 42 4.29 -3.19 5.49
C SER A 42 5.05 -2.95 6.79
N ILE A 43 6.36 -2.75 6.65
CA ILE A 43 7.25 -2.32 7.72
C ILE A 43 7.99 -1.10 7.20
N SER A 44 7.94 -0.01 7.96
CA SER A 44 8.64 1.23 7.69
C SER A 44 9.61 1.53 8.82
N ALA A 45 10.79 2.03 8.48
CA ALA A 45 11.77 2.46 9.47
C ALA A 45 12.49 3.74 9.00
N PHE A 46 12.74 4.67 9.91
CA PHE A 46 13.70 5.73 9.65
C PHE A 46 15.12 5.14 9.60
N LEU A 47 16.01 5.68 8.78
CA LEU A 47 17.41 5.24 8.71
C LEU A 47 18.36 6.26 9.32
N THR A 48 17.93 7.51 9.44
CA THR A 48 18.72 8.60 9.99
C THR A 48 18.15 9.09 11.32
N LYS A 49 19.02 9.57 12.24
CA LYS A 49 18.61 10.08 13.55
C LYS A 49 17.68 11.30 13.46
N ASP A 50 17.85 12.11 12.43
CA ASP A 50 17.01 13.27 12.13
C ASP A 50 15.68 12.89 11.45
N LYS A 51 15.39 11.58 11.30
CA LYS A 51 14.16 11.02 10.73
C LYS A 51 13.83 11.59 9.34
N LYS A 52 14.86 11.88 8.55
CA LYS A 52 14.68 12.38 7.17
C LYS A 52 14.62 11.26 6.15
N LEU A 53 15.41 10.22 6.32
CA LEU A 53 15.39 9.05 5.44
C LEU A 53 14.50 7.98 6.03
N ARG A 54 13.49 7.52 5.29
CA ARG A 54 12.59 6.43 5.63
C ARG A 54 12.68 5.34 4.57
N MET A 55 12.81 4.10 5.00
CA MET A 55 12.71 2.91 4.17
C MET A 55 11.41 2.19 4.50
N THR A 56 10.69 1.75 3.47
CA THR A 56 9.44 1.00 3.60
C THR A 56 9.53 -0.27 2.77
N LEU A 57 9.29 -1.41 3.39
CA LEU A 57 9.12 -2.69 2.73
C LEU A 57 7.65 -3.09 2.83
N THR A 58 7.01 -3.34 1.70
CA THR A 58 5.60 -3.76 1.62
C THR A 58 5.52 -5.12 0.93
N CYS A 59 4.70 -6.01 1.46
CA CYS A 59 4.32 -7.28 0.86
C CYS A 59 2.84 -7.26 0.50
N PHE A 60 2.53 -7.52 -0.75
CA PHE A 60 1.17 -7.63 -1.26
C PHE A 60 0.80 -9.09 -1.50
N ASP A 61 -0.46 -9.45 -1.27
CA ASP A 61 -1.00 -10.81 -1.44
C ASP A 61 -0.21 -11.90 -0.68
N ILE A 62 -0.04 -11.70 0.63
CA ILE A 62 0.71 -12.61 1.52
C ILE A 62 0.18 -14.05 1.44
N LEU A 63 -1.15 -14.19 1.35
CA LEU A 63 -1.83 -15.49 1.32
C LEU A 63 -1.73 -16.19 -0.04
N ASN A 64 -1.31 -15.47 -1.10
CA ASN A 64 -1.27 -15.97 -2.47
C ASN A 64 -2.61 -16.59 -2.89
N ARG A 65 -3.71 -15.87 -2.60
CA ARG A 65 -5.10 -16.30 -2.84
C ARG A 65 -5.83 -15.40 -3.82
N ASN A 66 -5.13 -14.46 -4.45
CA ASN A 66 -5.67 -13.63 -5.51
C ASN A 66 -5.76 -14.40 -6.83
N GLU A 67 -6.46 -15.54 -6.83
CA GLU A 67 -6.71 -16.32 -8.03
C GLU A 67 -7.94 -15.76 -8.73
N GLY A 68 -7.75 -15.10 -9.87
CA GLY A 68 -8.83 -14.50 -10.66
C GLY A 68 -9.67 -15.54 -11.40
N ILE A 69 -10.25 -16.51 -10.69
CA ILE A 69 -11.11 -17.54 -11.28
C ILE A 69 -12.56 -17.09 -11.14
N ASN A 70 -13.07 -16.39 -12.16
CA ASN A 70 -14.48 -16.05 -12.27
C ASN A 70 -15.17 -17.12 -13.12
N THR A 71 -16.10 -17.88 -12.53
CA THR A 71 -16.84 -18.93 -13.23
C THR A 71 -18.29 -18.48 -13.38
N VAL A 72 -18.70 -18.12 -14.60
CA VAL A 72 -20.09 -17.77 -14.91
C VAL A 72 -20.72 -19.00 -15.57
N SER A 73 -21.53 -19.74 -14.82
CA SER A 73 -22.42 -20.73 -15.43
C SER A 73 -23.69 -20.05 -15.91
N ARG A 74 -24.17 -20.41 -17.10
CA ARG A 74 -25.51 -20.11 -17.61
C ARG A 74 -26.16 -21.42 -18.05
N LEU A 75 -27.49 -21.43 -18.20
CA LEU A 75 -28.30 -22.65 -18.42
C LEU A 75 -27.81 -23.55 -19.57
N ASN A 76 -27.07 -22.99 -20.55
CA ASN A 76 -26.59 -23.71 -21.73
C ASN A 76 -25.06 -23.62 -21.96
N TYR A 77 -24.27 -22.99 -21.07
CA TYR A 77 -22.81 -22.97 -21.16
C TYR A 77 -22.14 -22.50 -19.85
N THR A 78 -20.94 -23.01 -19.57
CA THR A 78 -20.07 -22.52 -18.49
C THR A 78 -18.93 -21.70 -19.09
N GLU A 79 -18.87 -20.42 -18.77
CA GLU A 79 -17.81 -19.50 -19.17
C GLU A 79 -16.84 -19.32 -18.00
N VAL A 80 -15.61 -19.79 -18.18
CA VAL A 80 -14.52 -19.64 -17.21
C VAL A 80 -13.68 -18.45 -17.65
N SER A 81 -13.80 -17.32 -16.95
CA SER A 81 -12.94 -16.16 -17.16
C SER A 81 -11.79 -16.21 -16.14
N GLN A 82 -10.58 -16.41 -16.65
CA GLN A 82 -9.34 -16.32 -15.84
C GLN A 82 -8.79 -14.91 -15.98
N THR A 83 -8.95 -14.08 -14.94
CA THR A 83 -8.29 -12.79 -14.86
C THR A 83 -6.91 -12.98 -14.26
N ASN A 84 -5.86 -12.56 -14.97
CA ASN A 84 -4.49 -12.67 -14.50
C ASN A 84 -4.21 -11.57 -13.46
N VAL A 85 -4.37 -11.88 -12.18
CA VAL A 85 -4.11 -10.93 -11.10
C VAL A 85 -2.65 -11.03 -10.67
N LEU A 86 -2.01 -9.89 -10.40
CA LEU A 86 -0.61 -9.87 -9.98
C LEU A 86 -0.48 -10.61 -8.64
N HIS A 87 0.28 -11.70 -8.65
CA HIS A 87 0.51 -12.58 -7.49
C HIS A 87 1.40 -11.91 -6.44
N ARG A 88 1.66 -12.59 -5.31
CA ARG A 88 2.51 -12.11 -4.21
C ARG A 88 3.80 -11.41 -4.68
N TYR A 89 3.93 -10.13 -4.35
CA TYR A 89 5.11 -9.33 -4.68
C TYR A 89 5.52 -8.40 -3.53
N PHE A 90 6.79 -7.99 -3.57
CA PHE A 90 7.37 -7.07 -2.59
C PHE A 90 7.71 -5.74 -3.24
N MET A 91 7.51 -4.66 -2.49
CA MET A 91 7.89 -3.31 -2.89
C MET A 91 8.82 -2.71 -1.85
N LEU A 92 9.99 -2.25 -2.29
CA LEU A 92 10.93 -1.49 -1.47
C LEU A 92 10.88 -0.02 -1.87
N GLY A 93 10.58 0.86 -0.92
CA GLY A 93 10.53 2.30 -1.11
C GLY A 93 11.52 3.02 -0.22
N LEU A 94 12.18 4.04 -0.76
CA LEU A 94 13.00 5.00 -0.01
C LEU A 94 12.38 6.38 -0.15
N SER A 95 12.21 7.08 0.97
CA SER A 95 11.69 8.45 1.01
C SER A 95 12.62 9.33 1.82
N TYR A 96 12.96 10.51 1.29
CA TYR A 96 13.84 11.46 1.95
C TYR A 96 13.19 12.84 2.08
N ASN A 97 13.23 13.41 3.29
CA ASN A 97 12.64 14.71 3.58
C ASN A 97 13.67 15.85 3.39
N LEU A 98 13.41 16.72 2.40
CA LEU A 98 14.30 17.84 2.02
C LEU A 98 13.97 19.19 2.69
N LYS A 99 13.30 19.21 3.85
CA LYS A 99 13.04 20.47 4.58
C LYS A 99 14.35 21.18 4.94
N GLY A 100 14.39 22.49 4.73
CA GLY A 100 15.53 23.34 5.16
C GLY A 100 16.40 23.92 4.05
N PHE A 101 15.94 23.99 2.79
CA PHE A 101 16.54 24.91 1.81
C PHE A 101 16.34 26.35 2.31
N ARG A 102 17.26 26.80 3.16
CA ARG A 102 17.37 28.22 3.51
C ARG A 102 17.60 28.95 2.20
N LYS A 103 16.64 29.79 1.81
CA LYS A 103 16.85 30.85 0.82
C LYS A 103 18.10 31.59 1.30
N LYS A 104 19.22 31.46 0.56
CA LYS A 104 20.36 32.36 0.75
C LYS A 104 19.76 33.76 0.61
N SER A 105 19.85 34.58 1.67
CA SER A 105 19.42 35.97 1.62
C SER A 105 19.93 36.58 0.33
N GLY A 106 18.99 37.06 -0.50
CA GLY A 106 19.36 37.89 -1.65
C GLY A 106 20.08 39.14 -1.15
N ILE A 107 20.90 39.72 -2.01
CA ILE A 107 21.56 40.99 -1.71
C ILE A 107 20.45 42.05 -1.65
N GLU A 108 20.20 42.60 -0.46
CA GLU A 108 19.30 43.72 -0.24
C GLU A 108 20.11 45.01 -0.36
N VAL A 109 19.88 45.77 -1.44
CA VAL A 109 20.49 47.09 -1.65
C VAL A 109 19.42 48.15 -1.36
N SER A 110 19.50 48.80 -0.20
CA SER A 110 18.72 49.99 0.12
C SER A 110 19.54 51.25 -0.19
N ILE A 111 19.13 52.03 -1.19
CA ILE A 111 19.67 53.36 -1.43
C ILE A 111 18.71 54.37 -0.80
N THR A 112 19.12 55.00 0.30
CA THR A 112 18.40 56.14 0.88
C THR A 112 18.97 57.42 0.31
N GLY A 113 18.24 58.05 -0.62
CA GLY A 113 18.50 59.42 -1.05
C GLY A 113 18.09 60.39 0.05
N LYS A 114 18.94 61.37 0.33
CA LYS A 114 18.66 62.46 1.27
C LYS A 114 18.48 63.72 0.42
N ASP A 115 17.25 64.22 0.37
CA ASP A 115 16.93 65.56 -0.17
C ASP A 115 17.42 66.65 0.79
#